data_AF-A0A8K0KGK5-F1
#
_entry.id   AF-A0A8K0KGK5-F1
#
_cell.length_a   1.000
_cell.length_b   1.000
_cell.length_c   1.000
_cell.angle_alpha   90.00
_cell.angle_beta   90.00
_cell.angle_gamma   90.00
#
_symmetry.space_group_name_H-M   'P 1'
#
loop_
_entity.id
_entity.type
_entity.pdbx_description
1 polymer ?
#
loop_
_entity_poly.entity_id
_entity_poly.type
_entity_poly.pdbx_seq_one_letter_code
_entity_poly.pdbx_strand_id
1 'polypeptide(L)'
;MAVHGAPPKRKEIYKYEAPWPLYSMNWSVRPDKRFRLALGSFVEEYNNKVQIVSLDEDTSEFSAKSTFDHPYPTTKIMWIPDSKGVFPDLLATSGDYLRVWRAGEPDTRLECVLNNVG
;
A
#
# COMPACT_ATOMS: atom_id res chain seq x y z
N MET A 1 -24.03 20.34 -32.96
CA MET A 1 -23.98 19.39 -31.83
C MET A 1 -22.75 19.73 -31.01
N ALA A 2 -22.91 20.25 -29.79
CA ALA A 2 -21.79 20.63 -28.94
C ALA A 2 -21.20 19.39 -28.26
N VAL A 3 -19.90 19.16 -28.47
CA VAL A 3 -19.11 18.20 -27.70
C VAL A 3 -18.87 18.80 -26.31
N HIS A 4 -19.59 18.32 -25.30
CA HIS A 4 -19.29 18.65 -23.91
C HIS A 4 -17.95 18.01 -23.54
N GLY A 5 -16.88 18.83 -23.52
CA GLY A 5 -15.61 18.44 -22.94
C GLY A 5 -15.82 18.06 -21.47
N ALA A 6 -15.25 16.93 -21.05
CA ALA A 6 -15.29 16.49 -19.67
C ALA A 6 -14.83 17.64 -18.74
N PRO A 7 -15.50 17.85 -17.60
CA PRO A 7 -15.13 18.93 -16.69
C PRO A 7 -13.65 18.81 -16.31
N PRO A 8 -12.93 19.94 -16.16
CA PRO A 8 -11.53 19.93 -15.81
C PRO A 8 -11.34 19.21 -14.47
N LYS A 9 -10.48 18.19 -14.44
CA LYS A 9 -10.13 17.47 -13.20
C LYS A 9 -9.57 18.49 -12.20
N ARG A 10 -10.28 18.67 -11.09
CA ARG A 10 -9.82 19.53 -9.99
C ARG A 10 -8.52 18.95 -9.45
N LYS A 11 -7.50 19.80 -9.26
CA LYS A 11 -6.28 19.40 -8.57
C LYS A 11 -6.59 19.40 -7.07
N GLU A 12 -6.46 18.24 -6.45
CA GLU A 12 -6.75 18.04 -5.03
C GLU A 12 -5.47 17.60 -4.32
N ILE A 13 -5.31 18.07 -3.08
CA ILE A 13 -4.18 17.71 -2.22
C ILE A 13 -4.77 17.04 -0.99
N TYR A 14 -4.34 15.82 -0.74
CA TYR A 14 -4.74 15.04 0.42
C TYR A 14 -3.54 14.87 1.35
N LYS A 15 -3.83 14.65 2.64
CA LYS A 15 -2.83 14.47 3.68
C LYS A 15 -3.10 13.17 4.45
N TYR A 16 -2.04 12.45 4.76
CA TYR A 16 -2.03 11.35 5.71
C TYR A 16 -0.84 11.52 6.63
N GLU A 17 -1.07 11.50 7.95
CA GLU A 17 0.00 11.51 8.95
C GLU A 17 0.17 10.10 9.50
N ALA A 18 1.26 9.45 9.15
CA ALA A 18 1.61 8.16 9.71
C ALA A 18 2.12 8.35 11.16
N PRO A 19 1.92 7.37 12.07
CA PRO A 19 2.38 7.49 13.45
C PRO A 19 3.91 7.33 13.61
N TRP A 20 4.62 7.06 12.51
CA TRP A 20 6.07 6.85 12.44
C TRP A 20 6.64 7.49 11.16
N PRO A 21 7.95 7.79 11.15
CA PRO A 21 8.64 8.18 9.92
C PRO A 21 8.46 7.13 8.82
N LEU A 22 8.36 7.59 7.57
CA LEU A 22 8.17 6.73 6.40
C LEU A 22 9.49 6.51 5.67
N TYR A 23 9.72 5.28 5.21
CA TYR A 23 10.91 4.91 4.44
C TYR A 23 10.61 4.55 2.98
N SER A 24 9.52 3.82 2.75
CA SER A 24 9.13 3.37 1.42
C SER A 24 7.62 3.40 1.23
N MET A 25 7.19 3.47 -0.03
CA MET A 25 5.78 3.51 -0.36
C MET A 25 5.51 3.02 -1.79
N ASN A 26 4.28 2.54 -2.04
CA ASN A 26 3.84 2.23 -3.40
C ASN A 26 2.31 2.28 -3.57
N TRP A 27 1.87 2.85 -4.68
CA TRP A 27 0.45 2.93 -5.05
C TRP A 27 -0.05 1.61 -5.61
N SER A 28 -1.24 1.20 -5.19
CA SER A 28 -1.95 0.10 -5.83
C SER A 28 -2.47 0.55 -7.20
N VAL A 29 -2.41 -0.37 -8.17
CA VAL A 29 -2.93 -0.15 -9.53
C VAL A 29 -4.29 -0.83 -9.77
N ARG A 30 -4.88 -1.40 -8.72
CA ARG A 30 -6.16 -2.09 -8.79
C ARG A 30 -7.32 -1.12 -9.03
N PRO A 31 -8.22 -1.38 -9.99
CA PRO A 31 -9.31 -0.47 -10.35
C PRO A 31 -10.42 -0.42 -9.29
N ASP A 32 -10.63 -1.51 -8.55
CA ASP A 32 -11.62 -1.64 -7.48
C ASP A 32 -11.20 -1.01 -6.15
N LYS A 33 -9.91 -0.68 -6.00
CA LYS A 33 -9.34 -0.08 -4.79
C LYS A 33 -8.55 1.17 -5.13
N ARG A 34 -9.30 2.22 -5.48
CA ARG A 34 -8.75 3.51 -5.89
C ARG A 34 -8.01 4.19 -4.72
N PHE A 35 -6.99 4.98 -5.07
CA PHE A 35 -6.22 5.79 -4.12
C PHE A 35 -5.71 5.01 -2.89
N ARG A 36 -5.29 3.77 -3.12
CA ARG A 36 -4.73 2.91 -2.08
C ARG A 36 -3.20 2.92 -2.13
N LEU A 37 -2.58 3.11 -0.98
CA LEU A 37 -1.14 3.24 -0.82
C LEU A 37 -0.64 2.28 0.26
N ALA A 38 0.47 1.60 0.01
CA ALA A 38 1.21 0.88 1.03
C ALA A 38 2.39 1.75 1.50
N LEU A 39 2.63 1.78 2.81
CA LEU A 39 3.60 2.62 3.50
C LEU A 39 4.48 1.74 4.40
N GLY A 40 5.79 1.91 4.35
CA GLY A 40 6.75 1.25 5.25
C GLY A 40 7.34 2.24 6.24
N SER A 41 7.40 1.87 7.51
CA SER A 41 8.00 2.70 8.57
C SER A 41 9.53 2.73 8.51
N PHE A 42 10.11 3.69 9.23
CA PHE A 42 11.49 3.71 9.66
C PHE A 42 11.54 3.92 11.18
N VAL A 43 11.65 2.83 11.93
CA VAL A 43 11.91 2.87 13.39
C VAL A 43 13.21 2.12 13.69
N GLU A 44 13.93 2.55 14.73
CA GLU A 44 15.23 2.00 15.10
C GLU A 44 15.10 0.59 15.70
N GLU A 45 13.98 0.31 16.37
CA GLU A 45 13.69 -1.00 16.94
C GLU A 45 13.34 -2.05 15.88
N TYR A 46 13.48 -3.32 16.25
CA TYR A 46 13.04 -4.48 15.46
C TYR A 46 11.50 -4.63 15.49
N ASN A 47 10.78 -3.57 15.12
CA ASN A 47 9.33 -3.47 15.22
C ASN A 47 8.78 -2.48 14.17
N ASN A 48 9.35 -2.52 12.96
CA ASN A 48 8.83 -1.74 11.86
C ASN A 48 7.43 -2.21 11.46
N LYS A 49 6.69 -1.35 10.77
CA LYS A 49 5.32 -1.60 10.33
C LYS A 49 5.21 -1.37 8.83
N VAL A 50 4.35 -2.15 8.20
CA VAL A 50 3.79 -1.80 6.90
C VAL A 50 2.31 -1.52 7.08
N GLN A 51 1.84 -0.44 6.48
CA GLN A 51 0.46 0.01 6.60
C GLN A 51 -0.13 0.28 5.23
N ILE A 52 -1.32 -0.27 5.00
CA ILE A 52 -2.13 0.02 3.83
C ILE A 52 -3.13 1.11 4.22
N VAL A 53 -3.11 2.21 3.48
CA VAL A 53 -4.05 3.33 3.63
C VAL A 53 -4.85 3.51 2.35
N SER A 54 -6.09 3.96 2.46
CA SER A 54 -6.91 4.32 1.29
C SER A 54 -7.66 5.61 1.55
N LEU A 55 -7.84 6.41 0.50
CA LEU A 55 -8.71 7.57 0.53
C LEU A 55 -10.17 7.11 0.60
N ASP A 56 -10.89 7.61 1.59
CA ASP A 56 -12.34 7.62 1.58
C ASP A 56 -12.80 8.81 0.74
N GLU A 57 -13.45 8.54 -0.40
CA GLU A 57 -13.87 9.58 -1.35
C GLU A 57 -15.05 10.41 -0.80
N ASP A 58 -15.82 9.87 0.16
CA ASP A 58 -16.96 10.57 0.76
C ASP A 58 -16.48 11.60 1.80
N THR A 59 -15.48 11.22 2.60
CA THR A 59 -14.91 12.11 3.61
C THR A 59 -13.72 12.92 3.11
N SER A 60 -13.13 12.54 1.97
CA SER A 60 -11.87 13.10 1.44
C SER A 60 -10.67 12.91 2.39
N GLU A 61 -10.68 11.84 3.18
CA GLU A 61 -9.64 11.54 4.17
C GLU A 61 -8.99 10.17 3.94
N PHE A 62 -7.67 10.09 4.12
CA PHE A 62 -6.98 8.81 4.13
C PHE A 62 -7.16 8.12 5.48
N SER A 63 -7.57 6.86 5.44
CA SER A 63 -7.68 6.01 6.63
C SER A 63 -6.82 4.75 6.49
N ALA A 64 -6.25 4.30 7.62
CA ALA A 64 -5.56 3.03 7.69
C ALA A 64 -6.57 1.89 7.53
N LYS A 65 -6.25 0.95 6.63
CA LYS A 65 -7.08 -0.22 6.32
C LYS A 65 -6.48 -1.51 6.86
N SER A 66 -5.16 -1.60 6.90
CA SER A 66 -4.44 -2.75 7.46
C SER A 66 -3.06 -2.29 7.95
N THR A 67 -2.59 -2.81 9.07
CA THR A 67 -1.24 -2.57 9.59
C THR A 67 -0.67 -3.90 10.05
N PHE A 68 0.57 -4.21 9.66
CA PHE A 68 1.22 -5.46 10.02
C PHE A 68 2.70 -5.26 10.28
N ASP A 69 3.27 -6.20 11.02
CA ASP A 69 4.63 -6.13 11.51
C ASP A 69 5.64 -6.45 10.41
N HIS A 70 6.72 -5.69 10.37
CA HIS A 70 7.88 -5.94 9.54
C HIS A 70 9.13 -5.79 10.41
N PRO A 71 10.12 -6.69 10.34
CA PRO A 71 11.17 -6.65 11.35
C PRO A 71 12.14 -5.46 11.18
N TYR A 72 12.42 -5.08 9.93
CA TYR A 72 13.27 -3.95 9.56
C TYR A 72 12.52 -2.96 8.67
N PRO A 73 13.03 -1.73 8.43
CA PRO A 73 12.44 -0.85 7.43
C PRO A 73 12.40 -1.53 6.06
N THR A 74 11.28 -1.44 5.35
CA THR A 74 11.16 -2.03 4.01
C THR A 74 11.95 -1.20 3.01
N THR A 75 13.00 -1.77 2.41
CA THR A 75 13.81 -1.08 1.39
C THR A 75 13.03 -0.84 0.10
N LYS A 76 12.03 -1.69 -0.16
CA LYS A 76 11.07 -1.51 -1.24
C LYS A 76 9.74 -2.14 -0.88
N ILE A 77 8.67 -1.54 -1.39
CA ILE A 77 7.30 -2.06 -1.35
C ILE A 77 6.78 -2.02 -2.79
N MET A 78 6.13 -3.08 -3.26
CA MET A 78 5.47 -3.11 -4.57
C MET A 78 4.18 -3.89 -4.51
N TRP A 79 3.10 -3.32 -5.03
CA TRP A 79 1.90 -4.07 -5.34
C TRP A 79 2.13 -4.99 -6.54
N ILE A 80 1.36 -6.08 -6.61
CA ILE A 80 1.23 -6.85 -7.83
C ILE A 80 0.82 -5.92 -8.99
N PRO A 81 1.46 -6.02 -10.17
CA PRO A 81 1.12 -5.20 -11.33
C PRO A 81 -0.16 -5.72 -12.03
N ASP A 82 -1.25 -5.88 -11.28
CA ASP A 82 -2.54 -6.36 -11.78
C ASP A 82 -3.54 -5.21 -11.91
N SER A 83 -3.54 -4.58 -13.09
CA SER A 83 -4.46 -3.49 -13.43
C SER A 83 -5.90 -3.95 -13.71
N LYS A 84 -6.15 -5.26 -13.76
CA LYS A 84 -7.49 -5.84 -13.97
C LYS A 84 -8.11 -6.36 -12.68
N GLY A 85 -7.32 -6.57 -11.63
CA GLY A 85 -7.78 -7.08 -10.33
C GLY A 85 -8.23 -8.55 -10.35
N VAL A 86 -7.74 -9.33 -11.32
CA VAL A 86 -8.12 -10.75 -11.50
C VAL A 86 -7.28 -11.71 -10.65
N PHE A 87 -6.13 -11.27 -10.15
CA PHE A 87 -5.25 -12.05 -9.30
C PHE A 87 -5.49 -11.75 -7.82
N PRO A 88 -4.99 -12.62 -6.92
CA PRO A 88 -4.81 -12.29 -5.52
C PRO A 88 -4.18 -10.91 -5.32
N ASP A 89 -4.71 -10.17 -4.35
CA ASP A 89 -4.23 -8.84 -4.00
C ASP A 89 -2.90 -8.96 -3.24
N LEU A 90 -1.80 -9.04 -3.98
CA LEU A 90 -0.48 -9.28 -3.41
C LEU A 90 0.33 -7.99 -3.27
N LEU A 91 1.12 -7.97 -2.21
CA LEU A 91 2.12 -6.95 -1.90
C LEU A 91 3.46 -7.64 -1.65
N ALA A 92 4.53 -7.16 -2.27
CA ALA A 92 5.88 -7.62 -1.99
C ALA A 92 6.63 -6.56 -1.18
N THR A 93 7.37 -6.99 -0.16
CA THR A 93 8.28 -6.13 0.61
C THR A 93 9.68 -6.72 0.60
N SER A 94 10.70 -5.87 0.51
CA SER A 94 12.10 -6.26 0.67
C SER A 94 12.70 -5.66 1.94
N GLY A 95 13.60 -6.40 2.57
CA GLY A 95 14.40 -5.99 3.72
C GLY A 95 15.57 -6.96 3.87
N ASP A 96 15.63 -7.65 5.00
CA ASP A 96 16.46 -8.85 5.24
C ASP A 96 16.08 -10.03 4.32
N TYR A 97 14.78 -10.21 4.09
CA TYR A 97 14.21 -11.17 3.14
C TYR A 97 13.20 -10.49 2.22
N LEU A 98 12.89 -11.14 1.10
CA LEU A 98 11.73 -10.77 0.32
C LEU A 98 10.51 -11.51 0.88
N ARG A 99 9.44 -10.77 1.16
CA ARG A 99 8.18 -11.31 1.68
C ARG A 99 7.05 -10.98 0.72
N VAL A 100 6.17 -11.95 0.48
CA VAL A 100 4.93 -11.74 -0.25
C VAL A 100 3.78 -11.82 0.75
N TRP A 101 2.93 -10.81 0.70
CA TRP A 101 1.76 -10.65 1.55
C TRP A 101 0.52 -10.68 0.68
N ARG A 102 -0.57 -11.24 1.20
CA ARG A 102 -1.90 -11.04 0.65
C ARG A 102 -2.61 -9.96 1.46
N ALA A 103 -2.87 -8.85 0.80
CA ALA A 103 -3.56 -7.72 1.39
C ALA A 103 -5.00 -8.11 1.73
N GLY A 104 -5.38 -7.82 2.96
CA GLY A 104 -6.74 -7.92 3.46
C GLY A 104 -7.03 -6.75 4.39
N GLU A 105 -8.31 -6.51 4.63
CA GLU A 105 -8.79 -5.39 5.45
C GLU A 105 -9.78 -5.99 6.47
N PRO A 106 -9.45 -6.04 7.77
CA PRO A 106 -8.28 -5.44 8.41
C PRO A 106 -6.97 -6.25 8.28
N ASP A 107 -7.06 -7.54 7.95
CA ASP A 107 -5.95 -8.48 8.16
C ASP A 107 -5.19 -8.78 6.87
N THR A 108 -3.96 -8.27 6.79
CA THR A 108 -2.98 -8.67 5.76
C THR A 108 -2.19 -9.87 6.25
N ARG A 109 -2.08 -10.90 5.41
CA ARG A 109 -1.43 -12.17 5.78
C ARG A 109 -0.15 -12.41 5.00
N LEU A 110 0.85 -12.98 5.66
CA LEU A 110 2.08 -13.44 5.02
C LEU A 110 1.77 -14.68 4.18
N GLU A 111 2.06 -14.64 2.88
CA GLU A 111 1.89 -15.78 1.96
C GLU A 111 3.17 -16.58 1.85
N CYS A 112 4.32 -15.91 1.69
CA CYS A 112 5.61 -16.58 1.67
C CYS A 112 6.77 -15.65 2.04
N VAL A 113 7.84 -16.28 2.51
CA VAL A 113 9.16 -15.66 2.69
C VAL A 113 10.10 -16.32 1.70
N LEU A 114 10.76 -15.52 0.87
CA LEU A 114 11.83 -15.97 -0.01
C LEU A 114 13.15 -15.75 0.72
N ASN A 115 13.55 -16.76 1.49
CA ASN A 115 14.89 -16.90 2.03
C ASN A 115 15.59 -17.99 1.19
N ASN A 116 16.87 -17.81 0.86
CA ASN A 116 17.61 -18.75 0.01
C ASN A 116 17.91 -20.10 0.68
N VAL A 117 17.05 -20.55 1.60
CA VAL A 117 17.15 -21.81 2.33
C VAL A 117 16.25 -22.80 1.60
N GLY A 118 16.83 -23.49 0.62
CA GLY A 118 16.21 -24.63 -0.06
C GLY A 118 16.35 -25.92 0.74
#